data_AF-A0A3M2LJ63-F1
#
_entry.id   AF-A0A3M2LJ63-F1
#
_cell.length_a   1.000
_cell.length_b   1.000
_cell.length_c   1.000
_cell.angle_alpha   90.00
_cell.angle_beta   90.00
_cell.angle_gamma   90.00
#
_symmetry.space_group_name_H-M   'P 1'
#
loop_
_entity.id
_entity.type
_entity.pdbx_description
1 polymer ?
#
loop_
_entity_poly.entity_id
_entity_poly.type
_entity_poly.pdbx_seq_one_letter_code
_entity_poly.pdbx_strand_id
1 'polypeptide(L)'
;MAELSPQPMTEQFFHLPGLQERRAHRTQRIAELLGSNLSGPAPTGTAVADAAAHHLLEGARRAAAGRAGELLSWYRRTELRDLAHLTFTNSDGRIRLLLHPPPSQLLQSPISDTAYYLIAPETEPAPATLHDLLTAALDSAHKHGFSSLIDQHAPIACVLEQRDLHATLFSWSITRLPGTVFTDYTNAAEVLARDLIHEAGHHWLNEALAIGAIALPDDLTFYSPWRAVRRPAFGFLHACWAFSLATIYSAAALDDAPSPVHVFLMDYLAEQRQLLRAALPAFAEAATLITSRSLHERVSSAVQTALHYTAEDH
;
A
#
# COMPACT_ATOMS: atom_id res chain seq x y z
N MET A 1 21.63 -22.69 -18.94
CA MET A 1 20.39 -22.11 -18.37
C MET A 1 20.06 -20.91 -19.24
N ALA A 2 18.94 -20.90 -19.94
CA ALA A 2 18.55 -19.73 -20.73
C ALA A 2 18.32 -18.56 -19.76
N GLU A 3 19.02 -17.45 -19.99
CA GLU A 3 18.73 -16.18 -19.34
C GLU A 3 17.32 -15.76 -19.76
N LEU A 4 16.35 -15.97 -18.88
CA LEU A 4 15.03 -15.39 -19.02
C LEU A 4 15.21 -13.89 -18.74
N SER A 5 15.17 -13.07 -19.78
CA SER A 5 15.05 -11.62 -19.62
C SER A 5 13.90 -11.31 -18.65
N PRO A 6 14.07 -10.36 -17.72
CA PRO A 6 13.01 -9.99 -16.79
C PRO A 6 11.76 -9.61 -17.59
N GLN A 7 10.65 -10.29 -17.33
CA GLN A 7 9.39 -9.87 -17.93
C GLN A 7 8.95 -8.55 -17.30
N PRO A 8 8.48 -7.58 -18.10
CA PRO A 8 7.94 -6.35 -17.56
C PRO A 8 6.76 -6.67 -16.64
N MET A 9 6.65 -5.93 -15.53
CA MET A 9 5.49 -5.99 -14.66
C MET A 9 4.29 -5.49 -15.46
N THR A 10 3.42 -6.40 -15.87
CA THR A 10 2.20 -6.05 -16.61
C THR A 10 1.02 -5.90 -15.67
N GLU A 11 -0.01 -5.18 -16.11
CA GLU A 11 -1.29 -5.04 -15.41
C GLU A 11 -1.86 -6.39 -14.92
N GLN A 12 -1.67 -7.46 -15.70
CA GLN A 12 -2.17 -8.80 -15.38
C GLN A 12 -1.46 -9.43 -14.17
N PHE A 13 -0.24 -8.98 -13.85
CA PHE A 13 0.54 -9.50 -12.71
C PHE A 13 -0.17 -9.28 -11.38
N PHE A 14 -0.82 -8.12 -11.23
CA PHE A 14 -1.52 -7.72 -10.00
C PHE A 14 -2.99 -8.13 -9.99
N HIS A 15 -3.52 -8.70 -11.07
CA HIS A 15 -4.92 -9.13 -11.12
C HIS A 15 -5.19 -10.30 -10.16
N LEU A 16 -6.13 -10.10 -9.23
CA LEU A 16 -6.63 -11.08 -8.29
C LEU A 16 -8.09 -11.43 -8.60
N PRO A 17 -8.38 -12.63 -9.15
CA PRO A 17 -9.74 -13.07 -9.41
C PRO A 17 -10.61 -13.03 -8.13
N GLY A 18 -11.83 -12.51 -8.24
CA GLY A 18 -12.77 -12.40 -7.12
C GLY A 18 -12.51 -11.24 -6.13
N LEU A 19 -11.47 -10.42 -6.35
CA LEU A 19 -11.17 -9.29 -5.47
C LEU A 19 -12.35 -8.31 -5.34
N GLN A 20 -13.00 -7.97 -6.46
CA GLN A 20 -14.09 -7.00 -6.45
C GLN A 20 -15.33 -7.51 -5.73
N GLU A 21 -15.67 -8.79 -5.91
CA GLU A 21 -16.78 -9.46 -5.22
C GLU A 21 -16.52 -9.50 -3.71
N ARG A 22 -15.30 -9.85 -3.31
CA ARG A 22 -14.87 -9.86 -1.91
C ARG A 22 -14.99 -8.48 -1.26
N ARG A 23 -14.53 -7.44 -1.95
CA ARG A 23 -14.65 -6.03 -1.50
C ARG A 23 -16.09 -5.61 -1.37
N ALA A 24 -16.90 -5.83 -2.39
CA ALA A 24 -18.33 -5.49 -2.37
C ALA A 24 -19.03 -6.17 -1.17
N HIS A 25 -18.75 -7.46 -0.94
CA HIS A 25 -19.30 -8.19 0.20
C HIS A 25 -18.81 -7.65 1.55
N ARG A 26 -17.52 -7.29 1.69
CA ARG A 26 -17.01 -6.64 2.92
C ARG A 26 -17.65 -5.29 3.16
N THR A 27 -17.68 -4.41 2.16
CA THR A 27 -18.34 -3.10 2.22
C THR A 27 -19.79 -3.24 2.64
N GLN A 28 -20.53 -4.18 2.04
CA GLN A 28 -21.92 -4.45 2.41
C GLN A 28 -22.06 -4.86 3.88
N ARG A 29 -21.23 -5.81 4.36
CA ARG A 29 -21.28 -6.23 5.77
C ARG A 29 -20.95 -5.10 6.74
N ILE A 30 -20.02 -4.22 6.38
CA ILE A 30 -19.72 -3.03 7.17
C ILE A 30 -20.93 -2.08 7.19
N ALA A 31 -21.56 -1.86 6.04
CA ALA A 31 -22.74 -1.03 5.92
C ALA A 31 -23.88 -1.53 6.83
N GLU A 32 -24.14 -2.84 6.80
CA GLU A 32 -25.12 -3.52 7.67
C GLU A 32 -24.81 -3.34 9.16
N LEU A 33 -23.54 -3.50 9.56
CA LEU A 33 -23.11 -3.32 10.96
C LEU A 33 -23.26 -1.87 11.45
N LEU A 34 -23.03 -0.89 10.57
CA LEU A 34 -23.19 0.53 10.90
C LEU A 34 -24.65 0.99 10.82
N GLY A 35 -25.53 0.24 10.15
CA GLY A 35 -26.86 0.71 9.79
C GLY A 35 -26.84 1.85 8.78
N SER A 36 -25.80 1.90 7.94
CA SER A 36 -25.53 2.92 6.93
C SER A 36 -25.76 2.38 5.52
N ASN A 37 -25.90 3.25 4.51
CA ASN A 37 -25.96 2.84 3.10
C ASN A 37 -24.64 3.17 2.38
N LEU A 38 -23.62 2.31 2.56
CA LEU A 38 -22.36 2.42 1.82
C LEU A 38 -22.41 1.72 0.45
N SER A 39 -23.52 1.06 0.13
CA SER A 39 -23.72 0.19 -1.04
C SER A 39 -24.28 0.93 -2.27
N GLY A 40 -24.39 2.26 -2.21
CA GLY A 40 -24.80 3.06 -3.37
C GLY A 40 -23.79 2.96 -4.52
N PRO A 41 -24.17 3.34 -5.76
CA PRO A 41 -23.21 3.47 -6.86
C PRO A 41 -22.13 4.46 -6.44
N ALA A 42 -20.99 3.94 -5.98
CA ALA A 42 -19.90 4.76 -5.50
C ALA A 42 -19.28 5.44 -6.73
N PRO A 43 -19.31 6.78 -6.82
CA PRO A 43 -18.67 7.47 -7.94
C PRO A 43 -17.16 7.15 -7.99
N THR A 44 -16.59 6.67 -6.89
CA THR A 44 -15.17 6.45 -6.65
C THR A 44 -14.67 5.01 -6.92
N GLY A 45 -15.58 4.07 -7.23
CA GLY A 45 -15.23 2.65 -7.44
C GLY A 45 -15.14 1.81 -6.16
N THR A 46 -15.05 0.49 -6.34
CA THR A 46 -15.11 -0.53 -5.28
C THR A 46 -13.92 -0.51 -4.31
N ALA A 47 -12.72 -0.16 -4.79
CA ALA A 47 -11.52 -0.10 -3.96
C ALA A 47 -11.60 1.04 -2.92
N VAL A 48 -11.99 2.25 -3.35
CA VAL A 48 -12.21 3.39 -2.45
C VAL A 48 -13.37 3.11 -1.49
N ALA A 49 -14.46 2.52 -1.98
CA ALA A 49 -15.61 2.17 -1.15
C ALA A 49 -15.24 1.22 0.00
N ASP A 50 -14.49 0.14 -0.29
CA ASP A 50 -14.03 -0.82 0.72
C ASP A 50 -13.08 -0.18 1.74
N ALA A 51 -12.08 0.58 1.29
CA ALA A 51 -11.14 1.26 2.18
C ALA A 51 -11.86 2.29 3.08
N ALA A 52 -12.74 3.13 2.51
CA ALA A 52 -13.50 4.12 3.26
C ALA A 52 -14.47 3.47 4.27
N ALA A 53 -15.11 2.36 3.91
CA ALA A 53 -15.95 1.60 4.84
C ALA A 53 -15.15 1.12 6.06
N HIS A 54 -13.91 0.68 5.87
CA HIS A 54 -13.02 0.32 6.97
C HIS A 54 -12.65 1.50 7.89
N HIS A 55 -12.42 2.69 7.32
CA HIS A 55 -12.26 3.91 8.12
C HIS A 55 -13.50 4.21 8.97
N LEU A 56 -14.70 4.15 8.37
CA LEU A 56 -15.95 4.43 9.07
C LEU A 56 -16.24 3.39 10.17
N LEU A 57 -15.97 2.10 9.91
CA LEU A 57 -16.13 1.04 10.91
C LEU A 57 -15.20 1.24 12.11
N GLU A 58 -13.91 1.47 11.84
CA GLU A 58 -12.92 1.62 12.91
C GLU A 58 -13.18 2.90 13.72
N GLY A 59 -13.59 3.98 13.05
CA GLY A 59 -14.02 5.22 13.67
C GLY A 59 -15.26 5.04 14.55
N ALA A 60 -16.30 4.38 14.05
CA ALA A 60 -17.50 4.06 14.82
C ALA A 60 -17.17 3.22 16.05
N ARG A 61 -16.31 2.20 15.90
CA ARG A 61 -15.86 1.36 17.01
C ARG A 61 -15.15 2.17 18.09
N ARG A 62 -14.24 3.07 17.72
CA ARG A 62 -13.55 3.97 18.67
C ARG A 62 -14.50 4.94 19.33
N ALA A 63 -15.41 5.57 18.58
CA ALA A 63 -16.42 6.47 19.12
C ALA A 63 -17.33 5.78 20.13
N ALA A 64 -17.76 4.55 19.84
CA ALA A 64 -18.54 3.73 20.77
C ALA A 64 -17.75 3.40 22.05
N ALA A 65 -16.50 2.96 21.92
CA ALA A 65 -15.64 2.66 23.08
C ALA A 65 -15.38 3.89 23.96
N GLY A 66 -15.22 5.07 23.34
CA GLY A 66 -15.05 6.35 24.02
C GLY A 66 -16.36 7.02 24.48
N ARG A 67 -17.52 6.38 24.27
CA ARG A 67 -18.86 6.93 24.55
C ARG A 67 -19.14 8.29 23.88
N ALA A 68 -18.54 8.54 22.72
CA ALA A 68 -18.73 9.75 21.92
C ALA A 68 -19.97 9.60 21.02
N GLY A 69 -21.16 9.82 21.58
CA GLY A 69 -22.44 9.54 20.91
C GLY A 69 -22.67 10.32 19.62
N GLU A 70 -22.28 11.60 19.57
CA GLU A 70 -22.41 12.43 18.36
C GLU A 70 -21.51 11.93 17.23
N LEU A 71 -20.24 11.64 17.54
CA LEU A 71 -19.27 11.11 16.58
C LEU A 71 -19.69 9.73 16.07
N LEU A 72 -20.18 8.84 16.95
CA LEU A 72 -20.74 7.55 16.54
C LEU A 72 -21.94 7.74 15.61
N SER A 73 -22.81 8.71 15.90
CA SER A 73 -23.97 9.02 15.06
C SER A 73 -23.56 9.57 13.70
N TRP A 74 -22.48 10.34 13.63
CA TRP A 74 -21.89 10.77 12.36
C TRP A 74 -21.46 9.55 11.55
N TYR A 75 -20.59 8.67 12.08
CA TYR A 75 -20.12 7.49 11.36
C TYR A 75 -21.24 6.58 10.82
N ARG A 76 -22.35 6.46 11.55
CA ARG A 76 -23.51 5.66 11.13
C ARG A 76 -24.33 6.31 10.01
N ARG A 77 -24.29 7.64 9.88
CA ARG A 77 -25.04 8.39 8.87
C ARG A 77 -24.20 8.77 7.65
N THR A 78 -22.87 8.81 7.80
CA THR A 78 -21.94 9.15 6.72
C THR A 78 -22.05 8.14 5.59
N GLU A 79 -22.37 8.63 4.40
CA GLU A 79 -22.31 7.88 3.15
C GLU A 79 -21.03 8.23 2.37
N LEU A 80 -20.65 7.40 1.40
CA LEU A 80 -19.46 7.66 0.57
C LEU A 80 -19.52 9.01 -0.18
N ARG A 81 -20.72 9.46 -0.56
CA ARG A 81 -20.92 10.77 -1.20
C ARG A 81 -20.56 11.94 -0.28
N ASP A 82 -20.68 11.77 1.04
CA ASP A 82 -20.37 12.82 2.00
C ASP A 82 -18.85 13.02 2.10
N LEU A 83 -18.07 12.02 1.68
CA LEU A 83 -16.61 12.07 1.58
C LEU A 83 -16.11 12.66 0.25
N ALA A 84 -16.99 13.12 -0.64
CA ALA A 84 -16.61 13.64 -1.96
C ALA A 84 -15.65 14.84 -1.89
N HIS A 85 -15.71 15.64 -0.83
CA HIS A 85 -14.79 16.77 -0.62
C HIS A 85 -13.33 16.33 -0.36
N LEU A 86 -13.10 15.07 0.01
CA LEU A 86 -11.77 14.47 0.19
C LEU A 86 -11.27 13.76 -1.08
N THR A 87 -12.08 13.77 -2.14
CA THR A 87 -11.73 13.07 -3.37
C THR A 87 -10.74 13.83 -4.21
N PHE A 88 -9.86 13.08 -4.83
CA PHE A 88 -8.89 13.52 -5.81
C PHE A 88 -9.07 12.65 -7.05
N THR A 89 -9.09 13.27 -8.23
CA THR A 89 -9.18 12.58 -9.52
C THR A 89 -7.85 12.75 -10.23
N ASN A 90 -7.18 11.64 -10.56
CA ASN A 90 -5.92 11.70 -11.30
C ASN A 90 -6.14 12.03 -12.80
N SER A 91 -5.05 12.17 -13.53
CA SER A 91 -4.98 12.39 -14.98
C SER A 91 -5.86 11.42 -15.79
N ASP A 92 -5.92 10.15 -15.37
CA ASP A 92 -6.70 9.08 -15.99
C ASP A 92 -8.18 9.01 -15.56
N GLY A 93 -8.65 9.97 -14.75
CA GLY A 93 -10.04 10.00 -14.30
C GLY A 93 -10.37 9.03 -13.16
N ARG A 94 -9.38 8.37 -12.56
CA ARG A 94 -9.55 7.48 -11.39
C ARG A 94 -9.62 8.32 -10.12
N ILE A 95 -10.63 8.04 -9.30
CA ILE A 95 -10.86 8.75 -8.04
C ILE A 95 -10.19 8.02 -6.88
N ARG A 96 -9.58 8.80 -5.98
CA ARG A 96 -8.94 8.37 -4.74
C ARG A 96 -9.33 9.31 -3.61
N LEU A 97 -9.01 8.93 -2.37
CA LEU A 97 -9.02 9.86 -1.25
C LEU A 97 -7.59 10.24 -0.89
N LEU A 98 -7.33 11.53 -0.71
CA LEU A 98 -6.05 12.05 -0.26
C LEU A 98 -6.25 12.76 1.08
N LEU A 99 -5.57 12.25 2.10
CA LEU A 99 -5.65 12.74 3.48
C LEU A 99 -4.31 13.36 3.87
N HIS A 100 -4.36 14.48 4.59
CA HIS A 100 -3.16 15.13 5.14
C HIS A 100 -3.42 15.62 6.57
N PRO A 101 -3.52 14.70 7.54
CA PRO A 101 -3.80 15.06 8.92
C PRO A 101 -2.56 15.66 9.59
N PRO A 102 -2.72 16.62 10.51
CA PRO A 102 -1.62 17.04 11.38
C PRO A 102 -1.21 15.89 12.33
N PRO A 103 0.05 15.85 12.78
CA PRO A 103 0.54 14.78 13.67
C PRO A 103 -0.27 14.60 14.97
N SER A 104 -0.86 15.68 15.48
CA SER A 104 -1.70 15.66 16.68
C SER A 104 -3.01 14.89 16.51
N GLN A 105 -3.45 14.64 15.28
CA GLN A 105 -4.64 13.84 14.98
C GLN A 105 -4.32 12.36 14.73
N LEU A 106 -3.04 11.97 14.72
CA LEU A 106 -2.66 10.57 14.57
C LEU A 106 -3.02 9.80 15.84
N LEU A 107 -3.75 8.71 15.65
CA LEU A 107 -4.21 7.82 16.70
C LEU A 107 -3.16 6.76 16.96
N GLN A 108 -2.89 6.50 18.24
CA GLN A 108 -2.16 5.30 18.65
C GLN A 108 -3.15 4.17 18.98
N SER A 109 -2.70 2.94 18.72
CA SER A 109 -3.41 1.72 19.09
C SER A 109 -2.63 1.02 20.18
N PRO A 110 -3.28 0.48 21.23
CA PRO A 110 -2.58 -0.32 22.24
C PRO A 110 -2.01 -1.64 21.68
N ILE A 111 -2.38 -2.01 20.45
CA ILE A 111 -1.94 -3.24 19.78
C ILE A 111 -1.04 -2.98 18.56
N SER A 112 -0.71 -1.72 18.26
CA SER A 112 0.15 -1.35 17.14
C SER A 112 0.96 -0.11 17.49
N ASP A 113 2.28 -0.22 17.41
CA ASP A 113 3.20 0.90 17.67
C ASP A 113 3.14 1.97 16.56
N THR A 114 2.56 1.63 15.40
CA THR A 114 2.35 2.57 14.30
C THR A 114 1.08 3.39 14.51
N ALA A 115 1.24 4.71 14.46
CA ALA A 115 0.12 5.63 14.50
C ALA A 115 -0.71 5.54 13.21
N TYR A 116 -1.98 5.94 13.25
CA TYR A 116 -2.86 5.89 12.08
C TYR A 116 -3.91 6.99 12.15
N TYR A 117 -4.51 7.31 11.02
CA TYR A 117 -5.56 8.31 10.93
C TYR A 117 -6.90 7.69 10.52
N LEU A 118 -8.00 8.28 11.00
CA LEU A 118 -9.35 7.91 10.62
C LEU A 118 -10.06 9.14 10.06
N ILE A 119 -10.79 8.94 8.96
CA ILE A 119 -11.67 9.97 8.42
C ILE A 119 -12.74 10.28 9.46
N ALA A 120 -12.90 11.55 9.78
CA ALA A 120 -13.76 12.10 10.81
C ALA A 120 -14.48 13.35 10.26
N PRO A 121 -15.50 13.90 10.96
CA PRO A 121 -16.21 15.10 10.51
C PRO A 121 -15.30 16.30 10.21
N GLU A 122 -14.21 16.41 10.96
CA GLU A 122 -13.21 17.47 10.88
C GLU A 122 -12.07 17.17 9.90
N THR A 123 -12.11 16.05 9.17
CA THR A 123 -11.10 15.76 8.14
C THR A 123 -11.18 16.81 7.04
N GLU A 124 -10.11 17.59 6.90
CA GLU A 124 -9.99 18.60 5.86
C GLU A 124 -9.40 18.00 4.57
N PRO A 125 -9.76 18.54 3.40
CA PRO A 125 -9.09 18.19 2.15
C PRO A 125 -7.59 18.51 2.20
N ALA A 126 -6.77 17.69 1.55
CA ALA A 126 -5.36 17.98 1.40
C ALA A 126 -5.14 19.27 0.55
N PRO A 127 -4.04 20.01 0.78
CA PRO A 127 -3.70 21.17 -0.03
C PRO A 127 -3.42 20.78 -1.49
N ALA A 128 -3.71 21.70 -2.41
CA ALA A 128 -3.54 21.48 -3.86
C ALA A 128 -2.13 21.05 -4.26
N THR A 129 -1.09 21.51 -3.56
CA THR A 129 0.30 21.09 -3.81
C THR A 129 0.52 19.59 -3.60
N LEU A 130 -0.20 18.96 -2.67
CA LEU A 130 -0.16 17.52 -2.47
C LEU A 130 -0.98 16.77 -3.51
N HIS A 131 -2.03 17.39 -4.06
CA HIS A 131 -2.76 16.83 -5.20
C HIS A 131 -1.85 16.76 -6.43
N ASP A 132 -1.10 17.83 -6.71
CA ASP A 132 -0.14 17.87 -7.82
C ASP A 132 0.97 16.82 -7.65
N LEU A 133 1.54 16.72 -6.44
CA LEU A 133 2.57 15.73 -6.11
C LEU A 133 2.04 14.30 -6.26
N LEU A 134 0.86 14.00 -5.73
CA LEU A 134 0.25 12.68 -5.86
C LEU A 134 -0.06 12.37 -7.33
N THR A 135 -0.55 13.34 -8.11
CA THR A 135 -0.78 13.17 -9.55
C THR A 135 0.50 12.73 -10.25
N ALA A 136 1.60 13.47 -10.04
CA ALA A 136 2.89 13.15 -10.65
C ALA A 136 3.42 11.77 -10.21
N ALA A 137 3.24 11.40 -8.93
CA ALA A 137 3.63 10.09 -8.42
C ALA A 137 2.83 8.95 -9.07
N LEU A 138 1.52 9.13 -9.24
CA LEU A 138 0.66 8.16 -9.91
C LEU A 138 1.00 8.04 -11.39
N ASP A 139 1.20 9.16 -12.09
CA ASP A 139 1.60 9.18 -13.50
C ASP A 139 2.92 8.44 -13.70
N SER A 140 3.90 8.67 -12.83
CA SER A 140 5.17 7.94 -12.85
C SER A 140 4.95 6.43 -12.65
N ALA A 141 4.22 6.02 -11.61
CA ALA A 141 3.97 4.61 -11.37
C ALA A 141 3.20 3.93 -12.51
N HIS A 142 2.22 4.62 -13.09
CA HIS A 142 1.43 4.15 -14.22
C HIS A 142 2.30 3.96 -15.46
N LYS A 143 3.16 4.94 -15.77
CA LYS A 143 4.16 4.87 -16.83
C LYS A 143 5.04 3.63 -16.72
N HIS A 144 5.38 3.23 -15.49
CA HIS A 144 6.25 2.08 -15.21
C HIS A 144 5.50 0.76 -14.90
N GLY A 145 4.20 0.67 -15.23
CA GLY A 145 3.44 -0.60 -15.21
C GLY A 145 2.80 -0.99 -13.87
N PHE A 146 2.69 -0.04 -12.93
CA PHE A 146 2.12 -0.29 -11.59
C PHE A 146 0.69 0.21 -11.40
N SER A 147 -0.05 0.52 -12.48
CA SER A 147 -1.39 1.11 -12.36
C SER A 147 -2.38 0.19 -11.64
N SER A 148 -2.53 -1.08 -12.07
CA SER A 148 -3.38 -2.05 -11.37
C SER A 148 -3.02 -2.23 -9.90
N LEU A 149 -1.73 -2.19 -9.54
CA LEU A 149 -1.34 -2.31 -8.14
C LEU A 149 -1.85 -1.12 -7.33
N ILE A 150 -1.46 0.10 -7.70
CA ILE A 150 -1.73 1.28 -6.87
C ILE A 150 -3.22 1.63 -6.89
N ASP A 151 -3.89 1.52 -8.04
CA ASP A 151 -5.32 1.86 -8.14
C ASP A 151 -6.20 0.90 -7.34
N GLN A 152 -5.81 -0.37 -7.26
CA GLN A 152 -6.57 -1.34 -6.48
C GLN A 152 -6.13 -1.41 -5.03
N HIS A 153 -4.87 -1.14 -4.69
CA HIS A 153 -4.31 -1.45 -3.37
C HIS A 153 -3.76 -0.25 -2.60
N ALA A 154 -3.85 0.97 -3.15
CA ALA A 154 -3.67 2.22 -2.41
C ALA A 154 -4.77 3.26 -2.72
N PRO A 155 -6.07 2.89 -2.71
CA PRO A 155 -7.16 3.83 -3.02
C PRO A 155 -7.24 5.05 -2.07
N ILE A 156 -6.65 4.95 -0.88
CA ILE A 156 -6.52 6.07 0.07
C ILE A 156 -5.03 6.30 0.34
N ALA A 157 -4.55 7.51 0.08
CA ALA A 157 -3.21 7.95 0.46
C ALA A 157 -3.32 8.94 1.63
N CYS A 158 -2.68 8.61 2.75
CA CYS A 158 -2.54 9.48 3.91
C CYS A 158 -1.10 9.99 3.95
N VAL A 159 -0.91 11.20 3.45
CA VAL A 159 0.39 11.86 3.35
C VAL A 159 0.63 12.64 4.64
N LEU A 160 1.72 12.34 5.33
CA LEU A 160 2.00 12.79 6.69
C LEU A 160 2.96 13.98 6.69
N GLU A 161 4.16 13.84 7.23
CA GLU A 161 5.10 14.94 7.35
C GLU A 161 5.96 15.08 6.09
N GLN A 162 6.23 16.33 5.71
CA GLN A 162 7.25 16.61 4.71
C GLN A 162 8.64 16.35 5.30
N ARG A 163 9.48 15.70 4.53
CA ARG A 163 10.85 15.36 4.87
C ARG A 163 11.80 15.79 3.76
N ASP A 164 13.06 15.99 4.14
CA ASP A 164 14.14 16.12 3.18
C ASP A 164 14.37 14.80 2.45
N LEU A 165 14.85 14.87 1.20
CA LEU A 165 15.07 13.69 0.35
C LEU A 165 15.95 12.62 1.03
N HIS A 166 16.95 13.04 1.80
CA HIS A 166 17.89 12.13 2.48
C HIS A 166 17.50 11.84 3.94
N ALA A 167 16.40 12.40 4.45
CA ALA A 167 15.90 12.07 5.78
C ALA A 167 15.25 10.68 5.76
N THR A 168 15.14 10.07 6.94
CA THR A 168 14.38 8.82 7.08
C THR A 168 12.91 9.08 6.77
N LEU A 169 12.39 8.40 5.75
CA LEU A 169 10.97 8.38 5.41
C LEU A 169 10.32 7.18 6.09
N PHE A 170 9.15 7.41 6.67
CA PHE A 170 8.31 6.34 7.20
C PHE A 170 7.10 6.14 6.30
N SER A 171 6.95 4.91 5.82
CA SER A 171 5.72 4.43 5.19
C SER A 171 5.22 3.20 5.94
N TRP A 172 3.91 3.05 6.02
CA TRP A 172 3.29 1.84 6.55
C TRP A 172 1.84 1.65 6.06
N SER A 173 1.40 0.43 6.20
CA SER A 173 0.04 -0.04 5.98
C SER A 173 -0.38 -0.88 7.19
N ILE A 174 -1.69 -0.89 7.50
CA ILE A 174 -2.23 -1.71 8.59
C ILE A 174 -3.40 -2.53 8.10
N THR A 175 -3.47 -3.79 8.54
CA THR A 175 -4.52 -4.73 8.11
C THR A 175 -5.94 -4.30 8.51
N ARG A 176 -6.07 -3.40 9.51
CA ARG A 176 -7.37 -2.83 9.93
C ARG A 176 -7.92 -1.80 8.93
N LEU A 177 -7.04 -1.15 8.17
CA LEU A 177 -7.39 -0.13 7.17
C LEU A 177 -6.84 -0.57 5.79
N PRO A 178 -7.40 -1.65 5.22
CA PRO A 178 -6.95 -2.15 3.92
C PRO A 178 -7.11 -1.08 2.85
N GLY A 179 -6.08 -0.92 2.02
CA GLY A 179 -6.09 0.06 0.93
C GLY A 179 -5.70 1.47 1.36
N THR A 180 -5.38 1.70 2.64
CA THR A 180 -4.90 2.99 3.15
C THR A 180 -3.40 2.96 3.36
N VAL A 181 -2.67 3.76 2.57
CA VAL A 181 -1.22 3.94 2.72
C VAL A 181 -0.94 5.15 3.58
N PHE A 182 -0.12 4.99 4.62
CA PHE A 182 0.42 6.10 5.41
C PHE A 182 1.87 6.32 4.98
N THR A 183 2.23 7.55 4.65
CA THR A 183 3.61 7.85 4.23
C THR A 183 3.99 9.28 4.56
N ASP A 184 5.18 9.47 5.13
CA ASP A 184 5.92 10.72 5.00
C ASP A 184 6.19 10.99 3.51
N TYR A 185 6.47 12.25 3.15
CA TYR A 185 6.69 12.62 1.75
C TYR A 185 7.87 13.57 1.56
N THR A 186 8.38 13.57 0.35
CA THR A 186 9.30 14.59 -0.17
C THR A 186 8.61 15.27 -1.35
N ASN A 187 9.21 16.34 -1.89
CA ASN A 187 8.70 16.95 -3.13
C ASN A 187 9.05 16.14 -4.40
N ALA A 188 9.63 14.94 -4.26
CA ALA A 188 9.96 14.05 -5.37
C ALA A 188 8.85 13.03 -5.61
N ALA A 189 8.20 13.11 -6.77
CA ALA A 189 7.10 12.26 -7.17
C ALA A 189 7.50 10.78 -7.23
N GLU A 190 8.72 10.48 -7.71
CA GLU A 190 9.23 9.12 -7.84
C GLU A 190 9.45 8.46 -6.48
N VAL A 191 9.83 9.24 -5.46
CA VAL A 191 9.98 8.72 -4.09
C VAL A 191 8.63 8.40 -3.48
N LEU A 192 7.64 9.27 -3.66
CA LEU A 192 6.27 9.00 -3.23
C LEU A 192 5.68 7.79 -3.95
N ALA A 193 5.89 7.67 -5.27
CA ALA A 193 5.44 6.53 -6.06
C ALA A 193 6.03 5.21 -5.57
N ARG A 194 7.35 5.18 -5.29
CA ARG A 194 8.03 4.03 -4.69
C ARG A 194 7.37 3.60 -3.38
N ASP A 195 7.10 4.54 -2.49
CA ASP A 195 6.54 4.25 -1.16
C ASP A 195 5.07 3.80 -1.27
N LEU A 196 4.29 4.40 -2.17
CA LEU A 196 2.94 3.94 -2.51
C LEU A 196 2.95 2.50 -3.06
N ILE A 197 3.90 2.17 -3.95
CA ILE A 197 4.05 0.81 -4.51
C ILE A 197 4.42 -0.18 -3.42
N HIS A 198 5.33 0.19 -2.51
CA HIS A 198 5.72 -0.65 -1.38
C HIS A 198 4.51 -1.01 -0.51
N GLU A 199 3.75 -0.01 -0.07
CA GLU A 199 2.61 -0.23 0.82
C GLU A 199 1.40 -0.85 0.11
N ALA A 200 1.16 -0.50 -1.16
CA ALA A 200 0.20 -1.19 -2.00
C ALA A 200 0.58 -2.67 -2.19
N GLY A 201 1.87 -2.98 -2.26
CA GLY A 201 2.41 -4.34 -2.28
C GLY A 201 1.98 -5.15 -1.06
N HIS A 202 2.07 -4.57 0.14
CA HIS A 202 1.59 -5.21 1.37
C HIS A 202 0.09 -5.48 1.34
N HIS A 203 -0.72 -4.51 0.91
CA HIS A 203 -2.17 -4.72 0.76
C HIS A 203 -2.49 -5.80 -0.29
N TRP A 204 -1.77 -5.82 -1.40
CA TRP A 204 -1.94 -6.83 -2.44
C TRP A 204 -1.68 -8.23 -1.90
N LEU A 205 -0.57 -8.44 -1.18
CA LEU A 205 -0.21 -9.76 -0.67
C LEU A 205 -1.21 -10.23 0.40
N ASN A 206 -1.67 -9.32 1.27
CA ASN A 206 -2.75 -9.62 2.21
C ASN A 206 -4.01 -10.13 1.51
N GLU A 207 -4.48 -9.44 0.47
CA GLU A 207 -5.65 -9.88 -0.30
C GLU A 207 -5.40 -11.19 -1.04
N ALA A 208 -4.21 -11.37 -1.63
CA ALA A 208 -3.85 -12.58 -2.37
C ALA A 208 -3.83 -13.81 -1.45
N LEU A 209 -3.21 -13.72 -0.26
CA LEU A 209 -3.22 -14.77 0.75
C LEU A 209 -4.65 -15.07 1.21
N ALA A 210 -5.44 -14.03 1.46
CA ALA A 210 -6.80 -14.19 1.97
C ALA A 210 -7.78 -14.76 0.93
N ILE A 211 -7.59 -14.46 -0.36
CA ILE A 211 -8.34 -15.07 -1.48
C ILE A 211 -7.90 -16.52 -1.66
N GLY A 212 -6.60 -16.81 -1.55
CA GLY A 212 -6.07 -18.17 -1.60
C GLY A 212 -6.36 -19.02 -0.35
N ALA A 213 -7.00 -18.45 0.68
CA ALA A 213 -7.18 -19.06 2.00
C ALA A 213 -5.86 -19.62 2.60
N ILE A 214 -4.76 -18.91 2.38
CA ILE A 214 -3.42 -19.30 2.81
C ILE A 214 -3.17 -18.73 4.20
N ALA A 215 -3.02 -19.61 5.18
CA ALA A 215 -2.58 -19.26 6.52
C ALA A 215 -1.08 -19.53 6.65
N LEU A 216 -0.32 -18.51 7.02
CA LEU A 216 1.11 -18.65 7.31
C LEU A 216 1.30 -19.00 8.79
N PRO A 217 2.24 -19.89 9.13
CA PRO A 217 2.54 -20.22 10.53
C PRO A 217 3.13 -19.00 11.27
N ASP A 218 2.58 -18.71 12.45
CA ASP A 218 3.00 -17.57 13.29
C ASP A 218 4.28 -17.86 14.08
N ASP A 219 4.59 -19.12 14.32
CA ASP A 219 5.75 -19.60 15.10
C ASP A 219 7.03 -19.74 14.25
N LEU A 220 6.88 -19.87 12.93
CA LEU A 220 8.01 -19.97 12.02
C LEU A 220 8.58 -18.58 11.71
N THR A 221 9.88 -18.41 11.97
CA THR A 221 10.55 -17.12 11.82
C THR A 221 11.78 -17.19 10.91
N PHE A 222 11.98 -16.14 10.13
CA PHE A 222 13.09 -15.99 9.18
C PHE A 222 13.88 -14.72 9.50
N TYR A 223 15.19 -14.72 9.26
CA TYR A 223 16.00 -13.52 9.43
C TYR A 223 15.66 -12.49 8.34
N SER A 224 15.25 -11.30 8.76
CA SER A 224 14.90 -10.18 7.88
C SER A 224 16.05 -9.17 7.82
N PRO A 225 16.82 -9.09 6.71
CA PRO A 225 17.98 -8.19 6.63
C PRO A 225 17.60 -6.72 6.78
N TRP A 226 16.42 -6.30 6.30
CA TRP A 226 15.91 -4.92 6.44
C TRP A 226 15.73 -4.42 7.88
N ARG A 227 15.59 -5.33 8.84
CA ARG A 227 15.40 -5.00 10.26
C ARG A 227 16.50 -5.59 11.15
N ALA A 228 17.41 -6.38 10.57
CA ALA A 228 18.43 -7.15 11.27
C ALA A 228 17.88 -8.02 12.43
N VAL A 229 16.67 -8.57 12.29
CA VAL A 229 16.02 -9.41 13.31
C VAL A 229 15.26 -10.58 12.68
N ARG A 230 14.96 -11.62 13.47
CA ARG A 230 14.03 -12.67 13.04
C ARG A 230 12.60 -12.14 13.08
N ARG A 231 11.85 -12.39 12.01
CA ARG A 231 10.44 -12.00 11.87
C ARG A 231 9.59 -13.22 11.54
N PRO A 232 8.30 -13.25 11.95
CA PRO A 232 7.36 -14.27 11.50
C PRO A 232 7.32 -14.39 9.98
N ALA A 233 6.99 -15.58 9.47
CA ALA A 233 6.87 -15.87 8.05
C ALA A 233 6.05 -14.81 7.29
N PHE A 234 4.92 -14.39 7.87
CA PHE A 234 4.08 -13.32 7.36
C PHE A 234 4.89 -12.04 7.10
N GLY A 235 5.57 -11.50 8.12
CA GLY A 235 6.30 -10.24 8.00
C GLY A 235 7.53 -10.32 7.09
N PHE A 236 8.17 -11.49 7.03
CA PHE A 236 9.32 -11.72 6.16
C PHE A 236 8.91 -11.80 4.67
N LEU A 237 7.89 -12.59 4.34
CA LEU A 237 7.38 -12.70 2.96
C LEU A 237 6.85 -11.35 2.44
N HIS A 238 6.19 -10.57 3.30
CA HIS A 238 5.75 -9.21 2.98
C HIS A 238 6.94 -8.30 2.67
N ALA A 239 8.02 -8.36 3.46
CA ALA A 239 9.22 -7.58 3.19
C ALA A 239 9.84 -7.96 1.83
N CYS A 240 10.06 -9.25 1.58
CA CYS A 240 10.59 -9.72 0.30
C CYS A 240 9.75 -9.22 -0.87
N TRP A 241 8.43 -9.38 -0.81
CA TRP A 241 7.52 -8.94 -1.85
C TRP A 241 7.55 -7.42 -2.07
N ALA A 242 7.28 -6.62 -1.04
CA ALA A 242 7.13 -5.17 -1.18
C ALA A 242 8.45 -4.48 -1.56
N PHE A 243 9.58 -4.91 -0.99
CA PHE A 243 10.89 -4.37 -1.38
C PHE A 243 11.28 -4.78 -2.79
N SER A 244 10.88 -5.97 -3.28
CA SER A 244 11.09 -6.33 -4.68
C SER A 244 10.30 -5.44 -5.63
N LEU A 245 9.03 -5.14 -5.34
CA LEU A 245 8.23 -4.23 -6.17
C LEU A 245 8.82 -2.82 -6.20
N ALA A 246 9.18 -2.28 -5.05
CA ALA A 246 9.83 -0.97 -4.95
C ALA A 246 11.17 -0.94 -5.72
N THR A 247 11.98 -1.99 -5.63
CA THR A 247 13.24 -2.13 -6.39
C THR A 247 12.98 -2.11 -7.90
N ILE A 248 12.01 -2.89 -8.38
CA ILE A 248 11.66 -2.96 -9.81
C ILE A 248 11.21 -1.59 -10.32
N TYR A 249 10.34 -0.92 -9.57
CA TYR A 249 9.90 0.43 -9.91
C TYR A 249 11.06 1.44 -9.92
N SER A 250 11.87 1.48 -8.86
CA SER A 250 12.98 2.43 -8.75
C SER A 250 14.01 2.26 -9.86
N ALA A 251 14.26 1.02 -10.31
CA ALA A 251 15.13 0.77 -11.46
C ALA A 251 14.50 1.29 -12.76
N ALA A 252 13.19 1.04 -12.97
CA ALA A 252 12.49 1.49 -14.16
C ALA A 252 12.34 3.03 -14.25
N ALA A 253 12.17 3.69 -13.10
CA ALA A 253 12.00 5.15 -13.02
C ALA A 253 13.33 5.91 -13.05
N LEU A 254 14.47 5.22 -12.97
CA LEU A 254 15.77 5.84 -12.80
C LEU A 254 16.15 6.80 -13.94
N ASP A 255 15.86 6.39 -15.19
CA ASP A 255 16.18 7.17 -16.39
C ASP A 255 15.37 8.47 -16.51
N ASP A 256 14.19 8.50 -15.91
CA ASP A 256 13.29 9.65 -15.93
C ASP A 256 13.44 10.55 -14.70
N ALA A 257 14.08 10.05 -13.64
CA ALA A 257 14.20 10.76 -12.39
C ALA A 257 15.13 11.98 -12.52
N PRO A 258 14.70 13.19 -12.10
CA PRO A 258 15.57 14.35 -12.11
C PRO A 258 16.70 14.21 -11.08
N SER A 259 17.82 14.89 -11.29
CA SER A 259 18.80 15.10 -10.19
C SER A 259 18.18 16.07 -9.17
N PRO A 260 18.20 15.81 -7.84
CA PRO A 260 18.98 14.79 -7.11
C PRO A 260 18.26 13.43 -6.87
N VAL A 261 17.00 13.28 -7.30
CA VAL A 261 16.19 12.06 -7.10
C VAL A 261 16.85 10.84 -7.74
N HIS A 262 17.46 11.00 -8.92
CA HIS A 262 18.23 9.94 -9.59
C HIS A 262 19.29 9.33 -8.66
N VAL A 263 20.12 10.17 -8.03
CA VAL A 263 21.19 9.72 -7.11
C VAL A 263 20.59 8.98 -5.92
N PHE A 264 19.51 9.52 -5.35
CA PHE A 264 18.80 8.86 -4.25
C PHE A 264 18.26 7.46 -4.64
N LEU A 265 17.70 7.32 -5.84
CA LEU A 265 17.22 6.02 -6.32
C LEU A 265 18.37 5.05 -6.61
N MET A 266 19.52 5.52 -7.12
CA MET A 266 20.72 4.68 -7.28
C MET A 266 21.19 4.13 -5.92
N ASP A 267 21.31 4.99 -4.91
CA ASP A 267 21.74 4.60 -3.56
C ASP A 267 20.76 3.58 -2.96
N TYR A 268 19.45 3.83 -3.11
CA TYR A 268 18.40 2.90 -2.70
C TYR A 268 18.54 1.53 -3.39
N LEU A 269 18.75 1.49 -4.70
CA LEU A 269 18.92 0.25 -5.46
C LEU A 269 20.17 -0.51 -5.02
N ALA A 270 21.27 0.19 -4.75
CA ALA A 270 22.50 -0.41 -4.24
C ALA A 270 22.32 -1.03 -2.85
N GLU A 271 21.54 -0.39 -1.97
CA GLU A 271 21.19 -0.96 -0.66
C GLU A 271 20.27 -2.19 -0.81
N GLN A 272 19.18 -2.06 -1.57
CA GLN A 272 18.22 -3.15 -1.75
C GLN A 272 18.84 -4.38 -2.42
N ARG A 273 19.82 -4.19 -3.32
CA ARG A 273 20.67 -5.25 -3.89
C ARG A 273 21.28 -6.13 -2.81
N GLN A 274 21.90 -5.50 -1.80
CA GLN A 274 22.57 -6.23 -0.72
C GLN A 274 21.55 -6.96 0.17
N LEU A 275 20.46 -6.27 0.53
CA LEU A 275 19.42 -6.82 1.40
C LEU A 275 18.66 -7.98 0.74
N LEU A 276 18.26 -7.87 -0.52
CA LEU A 276 17.58 -8.94 -1.26
C LEU A 276 18.47 -10.17 -1.45
N ARG A 277 19.76 -9.98 -1.78
CA ARG A 277 20.72 -11.10 -1.87
C ARG A 277 20.87 -11.81 -0.52
N ALA A 278 20.94 -11.06 0.58
CA ALA A 278 21.02 -11.63 1.92
C ALA A 278 19.73 -12.38 2.32
N ALA A 279 18.56 -11.94 1.85
CA ALA A 279 17.28 -12.58 2.12
C ALA A 279 17.05 -13.87 1.30
N LEU A 280 17.71 -14.02 0.14
CA LEU A 280 17.38 -15.05 -0.85
C LEU A 280 17.36 -16.50 -0.31
N PRO A 281 18.33 -16.96 0.50
CA PRO A 281 18.28 -18.32 1.05
C PRO A 281 17.06 -18.55 1.94
N ALA A 282 16.75 -17.59 2.82
CA ALA A 282 15.58 -17.66 3.69
C ALA A 282 14.27 -17.50 2.90
N PHE A 283 14.26 -16.71 1.83
CA PHE A 283 13.12 -16.58 0.94
C PHE A 283 12.77 -17.89 0.25
N ALA A 284 13.76 -18.63 -0.27
CA ALA A 284 13.53 -19.91 -0.93
C ALA A 284 12.80 -20.92 -0.01
N GLU A 285 13.11 -20.91 1.28
CA GLU A 285 12.41 -21.72 2.29
C GLU A 285 11.02 -21.15 2.60
N ALA A 286 10.93 -19.85 2.93
CA ALA A 286 9.67 -19.21 3.31
C ALA A 286 8.61 -19.24 2.20
N ALA A 287 9.02 -19.13 0.93
CA ALA A 287 8.11 -19.14 -0.21
C ALA A 287 7.34 -20.46 -0.33
N THR A 288 7.90 -21.58 0.14
CA THR A 288 7.23 -22.89 0.16
C THR A 288 5.96 -22.94 1.01
N LEU A 289 5.79 -21.96 1.92
CA LEU A 289 4.59 -21.80 2.74
C LEU A 289 3.40 -21.26 1.93
N ILE A 290 3.64 -20.68 0.74
CA ILE A 290 2.61 -20.23 -0.17
C ILE A 290 2.11 -21.44 -0.97
N THR A 291 1.07 -22.10 -0.46
CA THR A 291 0.52 -23.34 -1.05
C THR A 291 -0.15 -23.14 -2.42
N SER A 292 -0.59 -21.92 -2.74
CA SER A 292 -1.08 -21.58 -4.08
C SER A 292 0.09 -21.46 -5.04
N ARG A 293 0.19 -22.41 -5.99
CA ARG A 293 1.24 -22.43 -7.02
C ARG A 293 1.33 -21.11 -7.80
N SER A 294 0.19 -20.56 -8.22
CA SER A 294 0.17 -19.33 -9.01
C SER A 294 0.65 -18.11 -8.21
N LEU A 295 0.31 -18.02 -6.92
CA LEU A 295 0.78 -16.96 -6.05
C LEU A 295 2.27 -17.11 -5.74
N HIS A 296 2.71 -18.34 -5.44
CA HIS A 296 4.12 -18.67 -5.23
C HIS A 296 4.99 -18.27 -6.44
N GLU A 297 4.55 -18.61 -7.65
CA GLU A 297 5.24 -18.26 -8.89
C GLU A 297 5.32 -16.74 -9.09
N ARG A 298 4.25 -15.98 -8.81
CA ARG A 298 4.26 -14.50 -8.91
C ARG A 298 5.21 -13.87 -7.90
N VAL A 299 5.10 -14.25 -6.62
CA VAL A 299 5.98 -13.69 -5.58
C VAL A 299 7.45 -14.02 -5.87
N SER A 300 7.74 -15.26 -6.27
CA SER A 300 9.08 -15.68 -6.66
C SER A 300 9.58 -14.91 -7.88
N SER A 301 8.74 -14.72 -8.90
CA SER A 301 9.10 -13.96 -10.10
C SER A 301 9.47 -12.52 -9.77
N ALA A 302 8.70 -11.84 -8.89
CA ALA A 302 9.03 -10.46 -8.49
C ALA A 302 10.39 -10.39 -7.78
N VAL A 303 10.68 -11.33 -6.87
CA VAL A 303 11.97 -11.36 -6.17
C VAL A 303 13.13 -11.60 -7.14
N GLN A 304 12.98 -12.51 -8.09
CA GLN A 304 14.01 -12.76 -9.10
C GLN A 304 14.21 -11.58 -10.05
N THR A 305 13.13 -10.95 -10.51
CA THR A 305 13.19 -9.75 -11.34
C THR A 305 13.89 -8.61 -10.61
N ALA A 306 13.55 -8.37 -9.33
CA ALA A 306 14.23 -7.36 -8.52
C ALA A 306 15.73 -7.64 -8.38
N LEU A 307 16.12 -8.90 -8.17
CA LEU A 307 17.53 -9.28 -8.11
C LEU A 307 18.28 -9.01 -9.43
N HIS A 308 17.62 -9.16 -10.58
CA HIS A 308 18.21 -8.87 -11.89
C HIS A 308 18.44 -7.37 -12.11
N TYR A 309 17.49 -6.50 -11.76
CA TYR A 309 17.71 -5.04 -11.76
C TYR A 309 18.80 -4.59 -10.78
N THR A 310 19.18 -5.47 -9.86
CA THR A 310 20.30 -5.27 -8.96
C THR A 310 21.57 -6.05 -9.39
N ALA A 311 21.63 -6.60 -10.59
CA ALA A 311 22.80 -7.31 -11.09
C ALA A 311 23.55 -6.51 -12.17
N GLU A 312 22.85 -5.67 -12.92
CA GLU A 312 23.45 -4.81 -13.94
C GLU A 312 24.02 -3.53 -13.30
N ASP A 313 25.22 -3.15 -13.75
CA ASP A 313 25.84 -1.86 -13.41
C ASP A 313 25.17 -0.80 -14.29
N HIS A 314 24.10 -0.19 -13.76
CA HIS A 314 23.51 1.05 -14.29
C HIS A 314 24.40 2.24 -13.90
#